data_AF-T1BLW6-F1
#
_entry.id   AF-T1BLW6-F1
#
_cell.length_a   1.000
_cell.length_b   1.000
_cell.length_c   1.000
_cell.angle_alpha   90.00
_cell.angle_beta   90.00
_cell.angle_gamma   90.00
#
_symmetry.space_group_name_H-M   'P 1'
#
loop_
_entity.id
_entity.type
_entity.pdbx_description
1 polymer ?
#
loop_
_entity_poly.entity_id
_entity_poly.type
_entity_poly.pdbx_seq_one_letter_code
_entity_poly.pdbx_strand_id
1 'polypeptide(L)'
;MPNAVIAAGDADSNPVAELDRLAVIAADVIARARGAGASAAEVSASVATGLNVSVRLGEVETVEHTRDRGFSLTVYFGQRKGSASTADLKSESIAATLEHACAIARYTEPDPAAGLADAA
;
A
#
# COMPACT_ATOMS: atom_id res chain seq x y z
N MET A 1 12.47 27.09 33.08
CA MET A 1 11.46 26.46 32.20
C MET A 1 12.03 25.13 31.75
N PRO A 2 11.40 23.96 32.03
CA PRO A 2 11.94 22.70 31.55
C PRO A 2 11.64 22.59 30.05
N ASN A 3 12.70 22.41 29.25
CA ASN A 3 12.57 22.12 27.82
C ASN A 3 11.75 20.84 27.63
N ALA A 4 10.73 20.88 26.77
CA ALA A 4 10.09 19.68 26.27
C ALA A 4 11.16 18.83 25.55
N VAL A 5 11.57 17.74 26.17
CA VAL A 5 12.43 16.74 25.54
C VAL A 5 11.58 16.04 24.50
N ILE A 6 11.81 16.38 23.22
CA ILE A 6 11.25 15.64 22.09
C ILE A 6 11.99 14.31 22.06
N ALA A 7 11.31 13.24 22.48
CA ALA A 7 11.79 11.88 22.26
C ALA A 7 11.93 11.69 20.75
N ALA A 8 13.17 11.60 20.27
CA ALA A 8 13.48 11.25 18.90
C ALA A 8 12.78 9.92 18.56
N GLY A 9 12.24 9.85 17.34
CA GLY A 9 11.34 8.80 16.85
C GLY A 9 11.87 7.39 17.02
N ASP A 10 10.93 6.44 16.93
CA ASP A 10 11.17 4.99 17.03
C ASP A 10 12.47 4.59 16.33
N ALA A 11 13.50 4.29 17.13
CA ALA A 11 14.85 3.95 16.69
C ALA A 11 14.94 2.56 16.01
N ASP A 12 13.80 1.97 15.63
CA ASP A 12 13.69 0.56 15.23
C ASP A 12 13.11 0.35 13.82
N SER A 13 12.70 1.41 13.11
CA SER A 13 12.28 1.26 11.71
C SER A 13 13.48 1.41 10.79
N ASN A 14 14.02 0.29 10.31
CA ASN A 14 14.91 0.30 9.16
C ASN A 14 14.04 0.46 7.88
N PRO A 15 14.01 1.65 7.24
CA PRO A 15 13.14 1.90 6.10
C PRO A 15 13.50 1.02 4.90
N VAL A 16 14.77 0.68 4.74
CA VAL A 16 15.23 -0.20 3.65
C VAL A 16 14.69 -1.62 3.85
N ALA A 17 14.74 -2.15 5.07
CA ALA A 17 14.23 -3.48 5.36
C ALA A 17 12.70 -3.57 5.18
N GLU A 18 11.94 -2.52 5.53
CA GLU A 18 10.49 -2.50 5.28
C GLU A 18 10.21 -2.40 3.77
N LEU A 19 10.97 -1.60 3.01
CA LEU A 19 10.85 -1.55 1.55
C LEU A 19 11.12 -2.91 0.90
N ASP A 20 12.17 -3.61 1.33
CA ASP A 20 12.48 -4.97 0.85
C ASP A 20 11.34 -5.95 1.15
N ARG A 21 10.76 -5.86 2.36
CA ARG A 21 9.60 -6.67 2.74
C ARG A 21 8.38 -6.38 1.85
N LEU A 22 8.08 -5.11 1.59
CA LEU A 22 6.97 -4.72 0.71
C LEU A 22 7.21 -5.20 -0.73
N ALA A 23 8.45 -5.14 -1.22
CA ALA A 23 8.80 -5.63 -2.55
C ALA A 23 8.57 -7.14 -2.68
N VAL A 24 8.95 -7.92 -1.67
CA VAL A 24 8.68 -9.37 -1.62
C VAL A 24 7.19 -9.66 -1.64
N ILE A 25 6.41 -8.94 -0.83
CA ILE A 25 4.94 -9.09 -0.79
C ILE A 25 4.32 -8.72 -2.15
N ALA A 26 4.72 -7.60 -2.74
CA ALA A 26 4.20 -7.17 -4.03
C ALA A 26 4.50 -8.20 -5.14
N ALA A 27 5.72 -8.74 -5.17
CA ALA A 27 6.10 -9.79 -6.12
C ALA A 27 5.26 -11.07 -5.96
N ASP A 28 5.04 -11.52 -4.72
CA ASP A 28 4.19 -12.68 -4.42
C ASP A 28 2.73 -12.44 -4.87
N VAL A 29 2.19 -11.26 -4.61
CA VAL A 29 0.81 -10.92 -5.03
C VAL A 29 0.68 -10.87 -6.56
N ILE A 30 1.66 -10.30 -7.26
CA ILE A 30 1.68 -10.31 -8.73
C ILE A 30 1.72 -11.76 -9.26
N ALA A 31 2.54 -12.63 -8.66
CA ALA A 31 2.61 -14.04 -9.04
C ALA A 31 1.28 -14.76 -8.81
N ARG A 32 0.62 -14.53 -7.67
CA ARG A 32 -0.71 -15.10 -7.35
C ARG A 32 -1.80 -14.59 -8.29
N ALA A 33 -1.78 -13.29 -8.62
CA ALA A 33 -2.76 -12.70 -9.53
C ALA A 33 -2.65 -13.32 -10.94
N ARG A 34 -1.42 -13.53 -11.43
CA ARG A 34 -1.18 -14.28 -12.69
C ARG A 34 -1.67 -15.72 -12.59
N GLY A 35 -1.39 -16.40 -11.48
CA GLY A 35 -1.89 -17.76 -11.21
C GLY A 35 -3.43 -17.85 -11.19
N ALA A 36 -4.10 -16.78 -10.77
CA ALA A 36 -5.57 -16.66 -10.77
C ALA A 36 -6.17 -16.32 -12.16
N GLY A 37 -5.32 -16.17 -13.19
CA GLY A 37 -5.70 -15.95 -14.58
C GLY A 37 -5.70 -14.49 -15.03
N ALA A 38 -5.15 -13.56 -14.23
CA ALA A 38 -5.01 -12.17 -14.66
C ALA A 38 -4.01 -12.07 -15.82
N SER A 39 -4.36 -11.35 -16.88
CA SER A 39 -3.47 -11.07 -18.01
C SER A 39 -2.38 -10.06 -17.65
N ALA A 40 -2.69 -9.13 -16.74
CA ALA A 40 -1.74 -8.19 -16.18
C ALA A 40 -2.13 -7.83 -14.74
N ALA A 41 -1.16 -7.37 -13.95
CA ALA A 41 -1.37 -6.95 -12.58
C ALA A 41 -0.37 -5.85 -12.20
N GLU A 42 -0.83 -4.91 -11.38
CA GLU A 42 -0.05 -3.82 -10.80
C GLU A 42 -0.30 -3.77 -9.30
N VAL A 43 0.77 -3.58 -8.53
CA VAL A 43 0.70 -3.43 -7.08
C VAL A 43 1.39 -2.13 -6.67
N SER A 44 0.73 -1.37 -5.81
CA SER A 44 1.31 -0.23 -5.10
C SER A 44 1.29 -0.53 -3.61
N ALA A 45 2.45 -0.42 -2.96
CA ALA A 45 2.61 -0.61 -1.53
C ALA A 45 3.41 0.55 -0.94
N SER A 46 2.91 1.12 0.16
CA SER A 46 3.52 2.28 0.80
C SER A 46 3.47 2.16 2.32
N VAL A 47 4.47 2.73 2.97
CA VAL A 47 4.55 2.92 4.42
C VAL A 47 5.03 4.34 4.64
N ALA A 48 4.35 5.07 5.52
CA ALA A 48 4.72 6.42 5.92
C ALA A 48 4.69 6.53 7.43
N THR A 49 5.70 7.20 8.00
CA THR A 49 5.79 7.51 9.42
C THR A 49 6.14 8.97 9.57
N GLY A 50 5.47 9.70 10.45
CA GLY A 50 5.66 11.13 10.62
C GLY A 50 5.47 11.60 12.06
N LEU A 51 6.13 12.69 12.41
CA LEU A 51 5.95 13.37 13.69
C LEU A 51 5.54 14.82 13.41
N ASN A 52 4.39 15.22 13.93
CA ASN A 52 3.89 16.59 13.86
C ASN A 52 3.91 17.22 15.26
N VAL A 53 4.49 18.41 15.39
CA VAL A 53 4.52 19.17 16.64
C VAL A 53 3.94 20.56 16.39
N SER A 54 2.86 20.89 17.10
CA SER A 54 2.23 22.21 17.06
C SER A 54 2.58 22.99 18.33
N VAL A 55 2.98 24.25 18.15
CA VAL A 55 3.31 25.17 19.24
C VAL A 55 2.50 26.46 19.10
N ARG A 56 2.04 27.00 20.22
CA ARG A 56 1.33 28.28 20.27
C ARG A 56 1.74 29.06 21.50
N LEU A 57 2.06 30.34 21.32
CA LEU A 57 2.54 31.23 22.39
C LEU A 57 3.77 30.69 23.15
N GLY A 58 4.61 29.91 22.47
CA GLY A 58 5.82 29.32 23.06
C GLY A 58 5.59 28.02 23.83
N GLU A 59 4.33 27.56 23.94
CA GLU A 59 3.95 26.30 24.58
C GLU A 59 3.60 25.25 23.53
N VAL A 60 3.94 23.99 23.80
CA VAL A 60 3.55 22.86 22.94
C VAL A 60 2.06 22.59 23.12
N GLU A 61 1.31 22.65 22.02
CA GLU A 61 -0.11 22.31 22.02
C GLU A 61 -0.33 20.82 21.69
N THR A 62 0.33 20.33 20.64
CA THR A 62 0.07 18.98 20.10
C THR A 62 1.36 18.31 19.70
N VAL A 63 1.47 17.02 20.00
CA VAL A 63 2.49 16.11 19.46
C VAL A 63 1.74 14.91 18.89
N GLU A 64 1.83 14.70 17.59
CA GLU A 64 1.15 13.62 16.87
C GLU A 64 2.18 12.75 16.16
N HIS A 65 2.07 11.43 16.33
CA HIS A 65 2.84 10.44 15.60
C HIS A 65 1.92 9.70 14.64
N THR A 66 2.17 9.86 13.33
CA THR A 66 1.42 9.17 12.27
C THR A 66 2.18 7.94 11.79
N ARG A 67 1.46 6.86 11.53
CA ARG A 67 1.98 5.64 10.90
C ARG A 67 0.94 5.06 9.96
N ASP A 68 1.14 5.31 8.68
CA ASP A 68 0.25 4.89 7.62
C ASP A 68 0.85 3.75 6.81
N ARG A 69 -0.02 2.86 6.36
CA ARG A 69 0.31 1.79 5.43
C ARG A 69 -0.76 1.69 4.37
N GLY A 70 -0.33 1.51 3.13
CA GLY A 70 -1.23 1.31 2.00
C GLY A 70 -0.78 0.14 1.16
N PHE A 71 -1.73 -0.70 0.77
CA PHE A 71 -1.55 -1.73 -0.24
C PHE A 71 -2.71 -1.68 -1.22
N SER A 72 -2.42 -1.54 -2.49
CA SER A 72 -3.42 -1.49 -3.56
C SER A 72 -3.01 -2.42 -4.70
N LEU A 73 -3.96 -3.19 -5.19
CA LEU A 73 -3.79 -4.12 -6.29
C LEU A 73 -4.79 -3.77 -7.38
N THR A 74 -4.30 -3.64 -8.61
CA THR A 74 -5.11 -3.59 -9.83
C THR A 74 -4.79 -4.81 -10.68
N VAL A 75 -5.82 -5.55 -11.07
CA VAL A 75 -5.71 -6.72 -11.97
C VAL A 75 -6.49 -6.48 -13.24
N TYR A 76 -6.00 -7.09 -14.31
CA TYR A 76 -6.59 -7.03 -15.63
C TYR A 76 -6.88 -8.44 -16.12
N PHE A 77 -8.06 -8.65 -16.69
CA PHE A 77 -8.46 -9.87 -17.37
C PHE A 77 -8.83 -9.50 -18.81
N GLY A 78 -7.83 -9.51 -19.70
CA GLY A 78 -7.93 -8.86 -21.01
C GLY A 78 -8.13 -7.36 -20.83
N GLN A 79 -9.23 -6.83 -21.37
CA GLN A 79 -9.62 -5.42 -21.27
C GLN A 79 -10.49 -5.10 -20.04
N ARG A 80 -10.67 -6.04 -19.11
CA ARG A 80 -11.48 -5.81 -17.90
C ARG A 80 -10.58 -5.53 -16.70
N LYS A 81 -10.87 -4.47 -15.95
CA LYS A 81 -10.08 -3.99 -14.81
C LYS A 81 -10.81 -4.21 -13.50
N GLY A 82 -10.09 -4.63 -12.47
CA GLY A 82 -10.57 -4.63 -11.10
C GLY A 82 -9.49 -4.18 -10.14
N SER A 83 -9.86 -3.36 -9.15
CA SER A 83 -8.92 -2.83 -8.16
C SER A 83 -9.47 -2.99 -6.75
N ALA A 84 -8.60 -3.30 -5.80
CA ALA A 84 -8.92 -3.33 -4.38
C ALA A 84 -7.71 -2.88 -3.55
N SER A 85 -7.95 -2.41 -2.33
CA SER A 85 -6.91 -1.92 -1.44
C SER A 85 -7.18 -2.30 0.02
N THR A 86 -6.10 -2.35 0.81
CA THR A 86 -6.11 -2.64 2.25
C THR A 86 -4.98 -1.89 2.95
N ALA A 87 -5.17 -1.59 4.24
CA ALA A 87 -4.11 -1.08 5.11
C ALA A 87 -3.47 -2.20 5.97
N ASP A 88 -4.09 -3.39 6.02
CA ASP A 88 -3.54 -4.57 6.71
C ASP A 88 -2.71 -5.42 5.73
N LEU A 89 -1.43 -5.60 6.07
CA LEU A 89 -0.44 -6.37 5.28
C LEU A 89 -0.34 -7.84 5.72
N LYS A 90 -1.27 -8.33 6.55
CA LYS A 90 -1.38 -9.76 6.82
C LYS A 90 -1.72 -10.53 5.54
N SER A 91 -1.21 -11.76 5.46
CA SER A 91 -1.40 -12.63 4.30
C SER A 91 -2.88 -12.90 4.00
N GLU A 92 -3.74 -12.98 5.02
CA GLU A 92 -5.19 -13.15 4.87
C GLU A 92 -5.87 -11.94 4.21
N SER A 93 -5.53 -10.72 4.63
CA SER A 93 -6.09 -9.48 4.10
C SER A 93 -5.65 -9.23 2.66
N ILE A 94 -4.40 -9.57 2.36
CA ILE A 94 -3.84 -9.53 1.01
C ILE A 94 -4.55 -10.55 0.10
N ALA A 95 -4.76 -11.78 0.57
CA ALA A 95 -5.48 -12.80 -0.18
C ALA A 95 -6.92 -12.37 -0.49
N ALA A 96 -7.64 -11.84 0.51
CA ALA A 96 -8.98 -11.31 0.32
C ALA A 96 -9.00 -10.14 -0.68
N THR A 97 -8.01 -9.23 -0.61
CA THR A 97 -7.88 -8.10 -1.55
C THR A 97 -7.68 -8.58 -2.99
N LEU A 98 -6.87 -9.62 -3.19
CA LEU A 98 -6.67 -10.27 -4.48
C LEU A 98 -7.96 -10.89 -5.01
N GLU A 99 -8.68 -11.63 -4.18
CA GLU A 99 -9.96 -12.23 -4.54
C GLU A 99 -10.99 -11.17 -4.93
N HIS A 100 -11.09 -10.08 -4.16
CA HIS A 100 -11.98 -8.96 -4.46
C HIS A 100 -11.63 -8.28 -5.77
N ALA A 101 -10.34 -7.97 -6.01
CA ALA A 101 -9.89 -7.36 -7.25
C ALA A 101 -10.20 -8.26 -8.46
N CYS A 102 -9.96 -9.56 -8.34
CA CYS A 102 -10.26 -10.53 -9.39
C CYS A 102 -11.76 -10.68 -9.64
N ALA A 103 -12.57 -10.70 -8.58
CA ALA A 103 -14.02 -10.73 -8.69
C ALA A 103 -14.53 -9.52 -9.46
N ILE A 104 -14.10 -8.31 -9.06
CA ILE A 104 -14.48 -7.06 -9.75
C ILE A 104 -14.13 -7.16 -11.24
N ALA A 105 -12.88 -7.49 -11.59
CA ALA A 105 -12.43 -7.55 -12.98
C ALA A 105 -13.23 -8.56 -13.83
N ARG A 106 -13.69 -9.66 -13.24
CA ARG A 106 -14.49 -10.66 -13.96
C ARG A 106 -15.90 -10.16 -14.28
N TYR A 107 -16.48 -9.33 -13.41
CA TYR A 107 -17.84 -8.79 -13.56
C TYR A 107 -17.90 -7.42 -14.25
N THR A 108 -16.78 -6.71 -14.39
CA THR A 108 -16.72 -5.44 -15.12
C THR A 108 -16.79 -5.62 -16.64
N GLU A 109 -17.24 -4.57 -17.33
CA GLU A 109 -17.22 -4.51 -18.79
C GLU A 109 -15.80 -4.32 -19.35
N PRO A 110 -15.54 -4.81 -20.57
CA PRO A 110 -14.27 -4.57 -21.24
C PRO A 110 -14.12 -3.10 -21.65
N ASP A 111 -12.98 -2.51 -21.33
CA ASP A 111 -12.59 -1.15 -21.69
C ASP A 111 -11.34 -1.18 -22.61
N PRO A 112 -11.42 -0.73 -23.87
CA PRO A 112 -10.28 -0.70 -24.80
C PRO A 112 -9.09 0.14 -24.33
N ALA A 113 -9.30 1.12 -23.44
CA ALA A 113 -8.23 1.94 -22.89
C ALA A 113 -7.60 1.34 -21.61
N ALA A 114 -8.16 0.25 -21.08
CA ALA A 114 -7.62 -0.42 -19.91
C ALA A 114 -6.40 -1.30 -20.28
N GLY A 115 -5.32 -1.15 -19.53
CA GLY A 115 -4.11 -1.94 -19.67
C GLY A 115 -2.97 -1.37 -18.83
N LEU A 116 -1.86 -2.09 -18.79
CA LEU A 116 -0.60 -1.54 -18.28
C LEU A 116 0.00 -0.58 -19.31
N ALA A 117 0.82 0.35 -18.84
CA ALA A 117 1.69 1.11 -19.72
C ALA A 117 2.65 0.17 -20.47
N ASP A 118 3.07 0.61 -21.67
CA ASP A 118 4.05 -0.13 -22.46
C ASP A 118 5.35 -0.32 -21.67
N ALA A 119 5.96 -1.50 -21.84
CA ALA A 119 7.28 -1.76 -21.28
C ALA A 119 8.30 -0.82 -21.93
N ALA A 120 9.07 -0.11 -21.10
CA ALA A 120 10.16 0.77 -21.53
C ALA A 120 11.40 0.00 -21.98
#